data_AF-A0A431J169-F1
#
_entry.id   AF-A0A431J169-F1
#
_cell.length_a   1.000
_cell.length_b   1.000
_cell.length_c   1.000
_cell.angle_alpha   90.00
_cell.angle_beta   90.00
_cell.angle_gamma   90.00
#
_symmetry.space_group_name_H-M   'P 1'
#
loop_
_entity.id
_entity.type
_entity.pdbx_description
1 polymer ?
#
loop_
_entity_poly.entity_id
_entity_poly.type
_entity_poly.pdbx_seq_one_letter_code
_entity_poly.pdbx_strand_id
1 'polypeptide(L)'
;MKKIILTLIAFTLMGCSSESDNVSSNSIISPPAWIQGVWLQDNGNGGVANNGYQFTTDDFILKGLVDYSFKNQINTNLSVGANSTVVETKTDNIYNISITLSTATSNYNFVKISSTKIEWVNDPMGDLVETYYIKQ
;
A
#
# COMPACT_ATOMS: atom_id res chain seq x y z
N MET A 1 -14.11 13.96 62.59
CA MET A 1 -13.35 14.56 61.48
C MET A 1 -12.98 13.47 60.49
N LYS A 2 -13.43 13.60 59.24
CA LYS A 2 -12.71 13.35 57.97
C LYS A 2 -13.72 13.01 56.88
N LYS A 3 -13.55 13.73 55.77
CA LYS A 3 -14.51 13.98 54.70
C LYS A 3 -14.47 12.80 53.73
N ILE A 4 -15.63 12.25 53.36
CA ILE A 4 -15.74 11.34 52.21
C ILE A 4 -15.95 12.24 51.00
N ILE A 5 -14.93 12.31 50.15
CA ILE A 5 -14.96 13.09 48.91
C ILE A 5 -15.72 12.29 47.86
N LEU A 6 -16.74 12.94 47.31
CA LEU A 6 -17.55 12.53 46.18
C LEU A 6 -16.72 12.66 44.89
N THR A 7 -16.50 11.57 44.16
CA THR A 7 -15.88 11.63 42.82
C THR A 7 -16.96 11.42 41.77
N LEU A 8 -17.34 12.53 41.13
CA LEU A 8 -18.22 12.59 39.97
C LEU A 8 -17.34 12.44 38.72
N ILE A 9 -17.48 11.36 37.95
CA ILE A 9 -16.89 11.26 36.62
C ILE A 9 -18.05 11.15 35.62
N ALA A 10 -18.35 12.30 35.00
CA ALA A 10 -19.20 12.38 33.83
C ALA A 10 -18.32 12.21 32.59
N PHE A 11 -18.44 11.07 31.90
CA PHE A 11 -17.96 10.93 30.53
C PHE A 11 -19.08 11.36 29.58
N THR A 12 -19.08 12.63 29.19
CA THR A 12 -19.93 13.12 28.10
C THR A 12 -19.19 12.94 26.76
N LEU A 13 -19.77 12.09 25.92
CA LEU A 13 -19.95 12.24 24.47
C LEU A 13 -18.85 12.99 23.70
N MET A 14 -18.01 12.22 23.00
CA MET A 14 -17.52 12.64 21.69
C MET A 14 -18.20 11.76 20.65
N GLY A 15 -19.11 12.40 19.90
CA GLY A 15 -19.71 11.79 18.72
C GLY A 15 -18.61 11.51 17.70
N CYS A 16 -18.57 10.26 17.23
CA CYS A 16 -17.91 9.97 15.97
C CYS A 16 -18.78 10.63 14.91
N SER A 17 -18.38 11.83 14.50
CA SER A 17 -18.83 12.45 13.26
C SER A 17 -18.72 11.38 12.18
N SER A 18 -19.84 11.03 11.56
CA SER A 18 -19.81 10.44 10.23
C SER A 18 -19.24 11.51 9.31
N GLU A 19 -17.92 11.61 9.25
CA GLU A 19 -17.28 12.20 8.09
C GLU A 19 -17.69 11.32 6.92
N SER A 20 -18.62 11.86 6.14
CA SER A 20 -18.79 11.46 4.75
C SER A 20 -17.41 11.62 4.11
N ASP A 21 -16.66 10.52 4.06
CA ASP A 21 -15.45 10.42 3.28
C ASP A 21 -15.83 10.77 1.85
N ASN A 22 -15.59 12.03 1.51
CA ASN A 22 -15.59 12.49 0.15
C ASN A 22 -14.41 11.75 -0.46
N VAL A 23 -14.67 10.58 -1.05
CA VAL A 23 -13.68 9.82 -1.80
C VAL A 23 -13.27 10.73 -2.96
N SER A 24 -12.24 11.54 -2.73
CA SER A 24 -11.47 12.12 -3.81
C SER A 24 -10.99 10.93 -4.62
N SER A 25 -11.46 10.77 -5.85
CA SER A 25 -10.93 9.81 -6.81
C SER A 25 -9.49 10.23 -7.13
N ASN A 26 -8.57 9.94 -6.22
CA ASN A 26 -7.18 10.27 -6.37
C ASN A 26 -6.58 9.22 -7.30
N SER A 27 -6.24 9.59 -8.54
CA SER A 27 -5.69 8.66 -9.53
C SER A 27 -4.16 8.68 -9.56
N ILE A 28 -3.54 9.30 -8.55
CA ILE A 28 -2.10 9.52 -8.48
C ILE A 28 -1.46 8.47 -7.57
N ILE A 29 -0.42 7.83 -8.06
CA ILE A 29 0.45 6.94 -7.27
C ILE A 29 1.59 7.80 -6.72
N SER A 30 1.96 7.63 -5.45
CA SER A 30 3.04 8.42 -4.84
C SER A 30 3.74 7.65 -3.71
N PRO A 31 4.53 6.61 -4.04
CA PRO A 31 5.14 5.73 -3.05
C PRO A 31 6.11 6.48 -2.12
N PRO A 32 6.17 6.13 -0.82
CA PRO A 32 7.08 6.79 0.12
C PRO A 32 8.55 6.52 -0.24
N ALA A 33 9.44 7.47 0.07
CA ALA A 33 10.84 7.43 -0.36
C ALA A 33 11.58 6.13 0.04
N TRP A 34 11.23 5.53 1.19
CA TRP A 34 11.91 4.33 1.67
C TRP A 34 11.68 3.09 0.78
N ILE A 35 10.55 3.01 0.06
CA ILE A 35 10.23 1.87 -0.81
C ILE A 35 10.62 2.12 -2.27
N GLN A 36 11.04 3.33 -2.62
CA GLN A 36 11.46 3.64 -3.99
C GLN A 36 12.70 2.82 -4.40
N GLY A 37 12.70 2.34 -5.64
CA GLY A 37 13.71 1.45 -6.21
C GLY A 37 13.12 0.18 -6.83
N VAL A 38 14.01 -0.72 -7.25
CA VAL A 38 13.67 -2.04 -7.83
C VAL A 38 13.82 -3.10 -6.75
N TRP A 39 12.82 -3.98 -6.66
CA TRP A 39 12.71 -5.05 -5.69
C TRP A 39 12.43 -6.35 -6.42
N LEU A 40 13.33 -7.31 -6.32
CA LEU A 40 13.20 -8.61 -6.99
C LEU A 40 12.93 -9.70 -5.97
N GLN A 41 12.09 -10.67 -6.35
CA GLN A 41 11.65 -11.72 -5.43
C GLN A 41 12.84 -12.55 -4.95
N ASP A 42 12.94 -12.74 -3.63
CA ASP A 42 13.92 -13.63 -3.02
C ASP A 42 13.60 -15.09 -3.40
N ASN A 43 14.61 -15.84 -3.87
CA ASN A 43 14.44 -17.25 -4.21
C ASN A 43 14.89 -18.22 -3.10
N GLY A 44 15.26 -17.69 -1.93
CA GLY A 44 15.64 -18.46 -0.74
C GLY A 44 17.05 -19.05 -0.74
N ASN A 45 17.79 -18.96 -1.86
CA ASN A 45 19.14 -19.53 -2.01
C ASN A 45 20.21 -18.45 -2.20
N GLY A 46 19.97 -17.24 -1.70
CA GLY A 46 20.88 -16.10 -1.84
C GLY A 46 20.86 -15.45 -3.23
N GLY A 47 19.86 -15.78 -4.06
CA GLY A 47 19.61 -15.14 -5.35
C GLY A 47 18.24 -14.49 -5.41
N VAL A 48 17.95 -13.84 -6.54
CA VAL A 48 16.65 -13.22 -6.82
C VAL A 48 16.09 -13.72 -8.14
N ALA A 49 14.77 -13.75 -8.25
CA ALA A 49 14.07 -14.00 -9.50
C ALA A 49 13.91 -12.69 -10.31
N ASN A 50 13.69 -12.79 -11.62
CA ASN A 50 13.55 -11.59 -12.48
C ASN A 50 12.19 -10.87 -12.33
N ASN A 51 11.27 -11.42 -11.55
CA ASN A 51 9.97 -10.84 -11.24
C ASN A 51 10.00 -10.08 -9.91
N GLY A 52 9.17 -9.05 -9.81
CA GLY A 52 9.08 -8.23 -8.61
C GLY A 52 8.38 -6.90 -8.85
N TYR A 53 8.91 -5.84 -8.26
CA TYR A 53 8.28 -4.53 -8.25
C TYR A 53 9.29 -3.42 -8.45
N GLN A 54 8.85 -2.32 -9.05
CA GLN A 54 9.58 -1.06 -9.03
C GLN A 54 8.64 0.05 -8.57
N PHE A 55 9.12 0.85 -7.63
CA PHE A 55 8.42 2.02 -7.13
C PHE A 55 9.23 3.25 -7.52
N THR A 56 8.62 4.14 -8.30
CA THR A 56 9.18 5.46 -8.61
C THR A 56 8.56 6.51 -7.70
N THR A 57 8.82 7.79 -7.94
CA THR A 57 8.15 8.88 -7.24
C THR A 57 6.64 8.97 -7.55
N ASP A 58 6.20 8.39 -8.66
CA ASP A 58 4.85 8.59 -9.21
C ASP A 58 4.25 7.35 -9.88
N ASP A 59 4.85 6.17 -9.70
CA ASP A 59 4.43 4.93 -10.33
C ASP A 59 4.70 3.72 -9.44
N PHE A 60 3.90 2.69 -9.68
CA PHE A 60 4.08 1.34 -9.18
C PHE A 60 4.09 0.40 -10.38
N ILE A 61 5.17 -0.35 -10.54
CA ILE A 61 5.42 -1.16 -11.73
C ILE A 61 5.59 -2.60 -11.30
N LEU A 62 4.83 -3.50 -11.91
CA LEU A 62 5.07 -4.95 -11.80
C LEU A 62 6.21 -5.31 -12.75
N LYS A 63 7.28 -5.88 -12.21
CA LYS A 63 8.45 -6.36 -12.96
C LYS A 63 8.24 -7.81 -13.36
N GLY A 64 8.47 -8.14 -14.62
CA GLY A 64 8.34 -9.49 -15.16
C GLY A 64 8.94 -9.61 -16.56
N LEU A 65 8.40 -10.52 -17.39
CA LEU A 65 8.80 -10.61 -18.80
C LEU A 65 8.50 -9.32 -19.58
N VAL A 66 7.39 -8.67 -19.23
CA VAL A 66 7.02 -7.33 -19.68
C VAL A 66 6.60 -6.54 -18.45
N ASP A 67 7.15 -5.34 -18.31
CA ASP A 67 6.82 -4.46 -17.19
C ASP A 67 5.40 -3.91 -17.33
N TYR A 68 4.68 -3.86 -16.21
CA TYR A 68 3.32 -3.31 -16.15
C TYR A 68 3.30 -2.08 -15.24
N SER A 69 3.28 -0.89 -15.85
CA SER A 69 3.21 0.41 -15.15
C SER A 69 1.76 0.76 -14.83
N PHE A 70 1.41 0.87 -13.54
CA PHE A 70 0.06 1.26 -13.15
C PHE A 70 -0.25 2.71 -13.52
N LYS A 71 0.72 3.63 -13.47
CA LYS A 71 0.54 5.01 -13.93
C LYS A 71 0.09 5.08 -15.39
N ASN A 72 0.75 4.31 -16.28
CA ASN A 72 0.38 4.28 -17.69
C ASN A 72 -1.05 3.73 -17.88
N GLN A 73 -1.41 2.69 -17.13
CA GLN A 73 -2.72 2.05 -17.22
C GLN A 73 -3.85 2.96 -16.73
N ILE A 74 -3.60 3.69 -15.64
CA ILE A 74 -4.49 4.74 -15.14
C ILE A 74 -4.69 5.81 -16.22
N ASN A 75 -3.61 6.32 -16.81
CA ASN A 75 -3.69 7.36 -17.85
C ASN A 75 -4.47 6.87 -19.08
N THR A 76 -4.24 5.62 -19.51
CA THR A 76 -4.99 5.00 -20.60
C THR A 76 -6.49 4.90 -20.27
N ASN A 77 -6.86 4.41 -19.08
CA ASN A 77 -8.26 4.35 -18.67
C ASN A 77 -8.94 5.72 -18.65
N LEU A 78 -8.29 6.71 -18.05
CA LEU A 78 -8.83 8.07 -17.97
C LEU A 78 -9.00 8.69 -19.36
N SER A 79 -8.09 8.41 -20.31
CA SER A 79 -8.17 8.93 -21.68
C SER A 79 -9.38 8.43 -22.48
N VAL A 80 -9.93 7.28 -22.12
CA VAL A 80 -11.15 6.73 -22.74
C VAL A 80 -12.41 7.02 -21.90
N GLY A 81 -12.28 7.86 -20.86
CA GLY A 81 -13.37 8.21 -19.95
C GLY A 81 -13.75 7.11 -18.96
N ALA A 82 -12.90 6.10 -18.76
CA ALA A 82 -13.11 5.08 -17.75
C ALA A 82 -12.64 5.54 -16.37
N ASN A 83 -13.20 4.94 -15.32
CA ASN A 83 -12.87 5.28 -13.93
C ASN A 83 -11.51 4.67 -13.52
N SER A 84 -10.76 5.40 -12.71
CA SER A 84 -9.58 4.88 -12.03
C SER A 84 -9.43 5.54 -10.66
N THR A 85 -9.07 4.75 -9.65
CA THR A 85 -8.85 5.25 -8.28
C THR A 85 -7.63 4.60 -7.66
N VAL A 86 -6.88 5.36 -6.87
CA VAL A 86 -5.71 4.93 -6.12
C VAL A 86 -5.93 5.33 -4.66
N VAL A 87 -5.78 4.35 -3.77
CA VAL A 87 -5.80 4.55 -2.33
C VAL A 87 -4.49 4.03 -1.76
N GLU A 88 -3.75 4.89 -1.07
CA GLU A 88 -2.46 4.56 -0.47
C GLU A 88 -2.49 4.75 1.04
N THR A 89 -1.94 3.79 1.79
CA THR A 89 -1.61 3.95 3.21
C THR A 89 -0.10 3.95 3.35
N LYS A 90 0.46 5.00 3.95
CA LYS A 90 1.90 5.23 4.03
C LYS A 90 2.31 5.47 5.48
N THR A 91 3.26 4.69 5.96
CA THR A 91 3.98 4.92 7.22
C THR A 91 5.48 4.70 6.99
N ASP A 92 6.29 4.80 8.04
CA ASP A 92 7.73 4.54 7.94
C ASP A 92 8.09 3.08 7.60
N ASN A 93 7.16 2.15 7.87
CA ASN A 93 7.39 0.71 7.72
C ASN A 93 6.31 -0.03 6.91
N ILE A 94 5.22 0.64 6.52
CA ILE A 94 4.10 0.03 5.79
C ILE A 94 3.78 0.89 4.57
N TYR A 95 3.62 0.22 3.44
CA TYR A 95 3.06 0.81 2.23
C TYR A 95 1.98 -0.11 1.67
N ASN A 96 0.73 0.32 1.74
CA ASN A 96 -0.38 -0.36 1.10
C ASN A 96 -0.86 0.47 -0.08
N ILE A 97 -1.12 -0.18 -1.21
CA ILE A 97 -1.68 0.44 -2.40
C ILE A 97 -2.84 -0.40 -2.94
N SER A 98 -3.99 0.24 -3.10
CA SER A 98 -5.17 -0.30 -3.78
C SER A 98 -5.41 0.50 -5.04
N ILE A 99 -5.40 -0.16 -6.19
CA ILE A 99 -5.63 0.47 -7.50
C ILE A 99 -6.86 -0.17 -8.12
N THR A 100 -7.88 0.64 -8.39
CA THR A 100 -9.06 0.23 -9.15
C THR A 100 -8.96 0.79 -10.56
N LEU A 101 -9.02 -0.10 -11.55
CA LEU A 101 -9.07 0.20 -12.97
C LEU A 101 -10.44 -0.27 -13.50
N SER A 102 -11.30 0.67 -13.86
CA SER A 102 -12.70 0.40 -14.20
C SER A 102 -13.45 -0.31 -13.07
N THR A 103 -13.55 -1.65 -13.12
CA THR A 103 -14.24 -2.47 -12.10
C THR A 103 -13.30 -3.42 -11.36
N ALA A 104 -12.05 -3.56 -11.81
CA ALA A 104 -11.07 -4.46 -11.22
C ALA A 104 -10.21 -3.72 -10.20
N THR A 105 -10.03 -4.31 -9.01
CA THR A 105 -9.19 -3.75 -7.95
C THR A 105 -8.04 -4.68 -7.61
N SER A 106 -6.82 -4.15 -7.62
CA SER A 106 -5.60 -4.83 -7.20
C SER A 106 -5.10 -4.24 -5.88
N ASN A 107 -4.79 -5.10 -4.91
CA ASN A 107 -4.36 -4.70 -3.57
C ASN A 107 -2.97 -5.27 -3.26
N TYR A 108 -2.05 -4.42 -2.82
CA TYR A 108 -0.70 -4.82 -2.41
C TYR A 108 -0.33 -4.17 -1.09
N ASN A 109 0.13 -4.98 -0.15
CA ASN A 109 0.52 -4.56 1.19
C ASN A 109 1.98 -4.93 1.41
N PHE A 110 2.83 -3.93 1.56
CA PHE A 110 4.26 -4.11 1.77
C PHE A 110 4.67 -3.70 3.17
N VAL A 111 5.46 -4.55 3.82
CA VAL A 111 6.12 -4.25 5.10
C VAL A 111 7.62 -4.12 4.88
N LYS A 112 8.20 -3.08 5.47
CA LYS A 112 9.63 -2.86 5.51
C LYS A 112 10.28 -3.73 6.58
N ILE A 113 11.12 -4.67 6.15
CA ILE A 113 11.92 -5.51 7.05
C ILE A 113 13.28 -4.84 7.32
N SER A 114 13.89 -4.27 6.27
CA SER A 114 15.12 -3.47 6.35
C SER A 114 15.18 -2.45 5.22
N SER A 115 16.29 -1.73 5.06
CA SER A 115 16.51 -0.85 3.90
C SER A 115 16.66 -1.61 2.57
N THR A 116 16.92 -2.92 2.63
CA THR A 116 17.18 -3.79 1.46
C THR A 116 16.24 -4.98 1.37
N LYS A 117 15.28 -5.12 2.29
CA LYS A 117 14.30 -6.22 2.31
C LYS A 117 12.89 -5.71 2.64
N ILE A 118 11.92 -6.13 1.82
CA ILE A 118 10.49 -5.95 2.08
C ILE A 118 9.77 -7.29 2.02
N GLU A 119 8.59 -7.33 2.61
CA GLU A 119 7.66 -8.46 2.58
C GLU A 119 6.36 -8.04 1.92
N TRP A 120 5.77 -8.89 1.08
CA TRP A 120 4.41 -8.74 0.57
C TRP A 120 3.45 -9.56 1.42
N VAL A 121 2.71 -8.91 2.32
CA VAL A 121 1.95 -9.58 3.39
C VAL A 121 0.56 -10.05 2.99
N ASN A 122 0.07 -9.68 1.80
CA ASN A 122 -1.21 -10.14 1.25
C ASN A 122 -1.03 -10.83 -0.10
N ASP A 123 0.10 -11.52 -0.28
CA ASP A 123 0.34 -12.38 -1.44
C ASP A 123 -0.82 -13.40 -1.58
N PRO A 124 -1.41 -13.57 -2.78
CA PRO A 124 -2.38 -14.63 -3.07
C PRO A 124 -1.91 -16.05 -2.68
N MET A 125 -0.60 -16.29 -2.52
CA MET A 125 -0.07 -17.55 -2.00
C MET A 125 -0.36 -17.77 -0.50
N GLY A 126 -0.74 -16.72 0.23
CA GLY A 126 -1.18 -16.75 1.63
C GLY A 126 -0.10 -17.14 2.64
N ASP A 127 -0.52 -17.54 3.85
CA ASP A 127 0.35 -17.95 4.98
C ASP A 127 1.26 -19.16 4.69
N LEU A 128 1.13 -19.77 3.50
CA LEU A 128 1.90 -20.95 3.12
C LEU A 128 3.37 -20.62 2.86
N VAL A 129 3.67 -19.37 2.44
CA VAL A 129 5.03 -18.90 2.17
C VAL A 129 5.10 -17.39 2.41
N GLU A 130 6.07 -16.94 3.20
CA GLU A 130 6.41 -15.52 3.30
C GLU A 130 7.06 -15.06 1.99
N THR A 131 6.50 -14.05 1.34
CA THR A 131 7.02 -13.55 0.05
C THR A 131 7.89 -12.31 0.27
N TYR A 132 9.20 -12.53 0.16
CA TYR A 132 10.19 -11.48 0.33
C TYR A 132 10.72 -10.94 -0.99
N TYR A 133 11.10 -9.66 -0.97
CA TYR A 133 11.77 -9.00 -2.08
C TYR A 133 13.02 -8.27 -1.61
N ILE A 134 14.07 -8.36 -2.42
CA ILE A 134 15.38 -7.79 -2.16
C ILE A 134 15.61 -6.59 -3.08
N LYS A 135 16.10 -5.50 -2.50
CA LYS A 135 16.44 -4.28 -3.24
C LYS A 135 17.64 -4.54 -4.16
N GLN A 136 17.55 -4.07 -5.40
CA GLN A 136 18.63 -4.14 -6.41
C GLN A 136 19.46 -2.86 -6.46
#